data_AF-A0AAN5AJ17-F1
#
_entry.id   AF-A0AAN5AJ17-F1
#
_cell.length_a   1.000
_cell.length_b   1.000
_cell.length_c   1.000
_cell.angle_alpha   90.00
_cell.angle_beta   90.00
_cell.angle_gamma   90.00
#
_symmetry.space_group_name_H-M   'P 1'
#
loop_
_entity.id
_entity.type
_entity.pdbx_description
1 polymer ?
#
loop_
_entity_poly.entity_id
_entity_poly.type
_entity_poly.pdbx_seq_one_letter_code
_entity_poly.pdbx_strand_id
1 'polypeptide(L)'
;MGVRFFLFFMRYCFFYLPLLILPFTVLAQIPEVKTFNAYNRDYATDWIAFSNSLDKDDMISQFIDYAQGQPAWVDRFSRERFYLGNYISLVDFDADEEDEIVYQGPLFGESQVFEIYKRKDDKTFDLIFSSQQGVITSEWNGEQLSRLYVRDWGCCMEEHITSVVFEVQMEQGQLKFQRSFQFVSHFLETKPKAYFKSPIAFQTLNESYTLRVTPEIVKEGLFVDLDPEKGNVLSHYPKGTEGIALAEKVDKTGRIWWYVLIDTSNQYTKSNIYLGSIEGDGYVSGWMSSRYLQILESN
;
A
#
# COMPACT_ATOMS: atom_id res chain seq x y z
N MET A 1 48.84 60.16 -27.89
CA MET A 1 48.98 60.21 -26.41
C MET A 1 47.58 60.28 -25.83
N GLY A 2 47.13 59.46 -24.89
CA GLY A 2 47.85 58.38 -24.18
C GLY A 2 47.35 58.26 -22.75
N VAL A 3 46.13 57.74 -22.54
CA VAL A 3 45.57 57.46 -21.21
C VAL A 3 44.86 56.10 -21.25
N ARG A 4 45.39 55.13 -20.49
CA ARG A 4 44.70 53.86 -20.17
C ARG A 4 44.18 53.97 -18.74
N PHE A 5 42.88 53.81 -18.54
CA PHE A 5 42.32 53.57 -17.21
C PHE A 5 42.22 52.07 -16.96
N PHE A 6 42.72 51.62 -15.81
CA PHE A 6 42.50 50.26 -15.30
C PHE A 6 41.11 50.19 -14.67
N LEU A 7 40.31 49.19 -15.05
CA LEU A 7 39.04 48.87 -14.38
C LEU A 7 39.17 47.50 -13.70
N PHE A 8 39.04 47.52 -12.38
CA PHE A 8 39.09 46.35 -11.50
C PHE A 8 37.74 45.61 -11.58
N PHE A 9 37.73 44.36 -12.04
CA PHE A 9 36.52 43.52 -11.99
C PHE A 9 36.61 42.54 -10.81
N MET A 10 35.88 42.82 -9.73
CA MET A 10 35.64 41.83 -8.67
C MET A 10 34.65 40.77 -9.17
N ARG A 11 35.12 39.52 -9.30
CA ARG A 11 34.25 38.35 -9.43
C ARG A 11 33.72 37.95 -8.06
N TYR A 12 32.43 38.17 -7.80
CA TYR A 12 31.71 37.46 -6.75
C TYR A 12 31.22 36.11 -7.30
N CYS A 13 31.87 35.03 -6.89
CA CYS A 13 31.36 33.67 -7.11
C CYS A 13 30.33 33.35 -6.02
N PHE A 14 29.05 33.50 -6.34
CA PHE A 14 27.98 32.91 -5.53
C PHE A 14 27.98 31.40 -5.72
N PHE A 15 28.48 30.67 -4.72
CA PHE A 15 28.21 29.25 -4.59
C PHE A 15 26.73 29.07 -4.21
N TYR A 16 25.91 28.68 -5.19
CA TYR A 16 24.59 28.12 -4.90
C TYR A 16 24.80 26.74 -4.27
N LEU A 17 24.63 26.66 -2.95
CA LEU A 17 24.50 25.41 -2.23
C LEU A 17 23.03 24.96 -2.36
N PRO A 18 22.70 23.88 -3.09
CA PRO A 18 21.33 23.38 -3.12
C PRO A 18 20.97 22.85 -1.73
N LEU A 19 20.00 23.51 -1.08
CA LEU A 19 19.41 22.98 0.15
C LEU A 19 18.63 21.73 -0.23
N LEU A 20 19.17 20.56 0.08
CA LEU A 20 18.52 19.27 -0.11
C LEU A 20 17.49 19.11 1.02
N ILE A 21 16.33 19.76 0.84
CA ILE A 21 15.17 19.58 1.70
C ILE A 21 14.66 18.17 1.46
N LEU A 22 15.01 17.24 2.35
CA LEU A 22 14.35 15.94 2.42
C LEU A 22 12.83 16.20 2.59
N PRO A 23 11.97 15.68 1.71
CA PRO A 23 10.55 15.97 1.79
C PRO A 23 9.98 15.44 3.11
N PHE A 24 9.12 16.23 3.75
CA PHE A 24 8.45 15.90 5.02
C PHE A 24 7.55 14.63 4.94
N THR A 25 7.43 14.01 3.77
CA THR A 25 6.65 12.81 3.46
C THR A 25 7.13 11.54 4.18
N VAL A 26 8.38 11.50 4.66
CA VAL A 26 8.97 10.33 5.35
C VAL A 26 8.28 10.02 6.70
N LEU A 27 7.81 11.05 7.42
CA LEU A 27 7.19 10.88 8.74
C LEU A 27 5.80 10.24 8.69
N ALA A 28 5.07 10.39 7.57
CA ALA A 28 3.71 9.92 7.37
C ALA A 28 3.65 8.50 6.75
N GLN A 29 4.49 7.58 7.25
CA GLN A 29 4.57 6.20 6.74
C GLN A 29 4.55 5.12 7.86
N ILE A 30 4.93 5.48 9.08
CA ILE A 30 4.83 4.56 10.24
C ILE A 30 3.37 4.21 10.58
N PRO A 31 2.42 5.18 10.64
CA PRO A 31 1.02 4.87 10.97
C PRO A 31 0.41 3.84 10.02
N GLU A 32 0.60 4.02 8.72
CA GLU A 32 0.03 3.23 7.64
C GLU A 32 0.48 1.77 7.73
N VAL A 33 1.81 1.55 7.72
CA VAL A 33 2.39 0.20 7.82
C VAL A 33 2.03 -0.46 9.15
N LYS A 34 1.90 0.31 10.24
CA LYS A 34 1.46 -0.21 11.54
C LYS A 34 0.00 -0.65 11.52
N THR A 35 -0.92 0.14 10.95
CA THR A 35 -2.33 -0.22 10.77
C THR A 35 -2.45 -1.52 9.96
N PHE A 36 -1.75 -1.58 8.83
CA PHE A 36 -1.68 -2.76 7.98
C PHE A 36 -1.11 -4.01 8.67
N ASN A 37 -0.11 -3.86 9.55
CA ASN A 37 0.50 -4.98 10.27
C ASN A 37 -0.22 -5.35 11.58
N ALA A 38 -1.13 -4.51 12.07
CA ALA A 38 -2.01 -4.82 13.21
C ALA A 38 -3.24 -5.65 12.80
N TYR A 39 -3.66 -5.58 11.54
CA TYR A 39 -4.78 -6.33 11.01
C TYR A 39 -4.56 -7.85 11.04
N ASN A 40 -5.59 -8.59 11.43
CA ASN A 40 -5.65 -10.04 11.35
C ASN A 40 -6.79 -10.47 10.41
N ARG A 41 -6.44 -11.25 9.38
CA ARG A 41 -7.34 -11.77 8.33
C ARG A 41 -8.50 -12.62 8.87
N ASP A 42 -8.36 -13.25 10.03
CA ASP A 42 -9.45 -14.02 10.66
C ASP A 42 -10.58 -13.13 11.19
N TYR A 43 -10.31 -11.82 11.32
CA TYR A 43 -11.29 -10.78 11.67
C TYR A 43 -11.59 -9.90 10.45
N ALA A 44 -11.67 -10.53 9.26
CA ALA A 44 -12.21 -9.90 8.06
C ALA A 44 -13.49 -9.17 8.44
N THR A 45 -13.46 -7.84 8.38
CA THR A 45 -14.45 -7.04 9.07
C THR A 45 -15.83 -7.35 8.53
N ASP A 46 -16.73 -7.75 9.43
CA ASP A 46 -18.12 -7.34 9.33
C ASP A 46 -18.07 -5.83 9.09
N TRP A 47 -18.25 -5.42 7.84
CA TRP A 47 -18.00 -4.06 7.42
C TRP A 47 -19.24 -3.24 7.73
N ILE A 48 -19.44 -3.06 9.04
CA ILE A 48 -20.54 -2.33 9.65
C ILE A 48 -20.20 -0.85 9.51
N ALA A 49 -20.32 -0.35 8.28
CA ALA A 49 -20.52 1.07 8.05
C ALA A 49 -22.01 1.39 8.24
N PHE A 50 -22.31 2.67 8.44
CA PHE A 50 -23.67 3.14 8.62
C PHE A 50 -24.40 3.07 7.28
N SER A 51 -25.66 2.61 7.30
CA SER A 51 -26.55 2.74 6.16
C SER A 51 -27.86 3.35 6.63
N ASN A 52 -28.21 4.45 5.97
CA ASN A 52 -29.30 5.36 6.29
C ASN A 52 -30.62 4.91 5.63
N SER A 53 -30.56 3.99 4.65
CA SER A 53 -31.74 3.46 3.97
C SER A 53 -32.71 2.71 4.89
N LEU A 54 -33.99 3.09 4.81
CA LEU A 54 -35.11 2.31 5.35
C LEU A 54 -35.52 1.16 4.42
N ASP A 55 -35.17 1.25 3.13
CA ASP A 55 -35.62 0.37 2.03
C ASP A 55 -34.46 -0.50 1.49
N LYS A 56 -33.65 -1.05 2.41
CA LYS A 56 -32.41 -1.79 2.06
C LYS A 56 -32.66 -2.94 1.08
N ASP A 57 -33.74 -3.67 1.28
CA ASP A 57 -34.11 -4.84 0.47
C ASP A 57 -34.45 -4.46 -0.99
N ASP A 58 -35.05 -3.29 -1.23
CA ASP A 58 -35.42 -2.82 -2.58
C ASP A 58 -34.17 -2.44 -3.39
N MET A 59 -33.28 -1.64 -2.79
CA MET A 59 -32.03 -1.22 -3.44
C MET A 59 -31.10 -2.40 -3.74
N ILE A 60 -31.00 -3.37 -2.81
CA ILE A 60 -30.24 -4.61 -3.02
C ILE A 60 -30.88 -5.44 -4.16
N SER A 61 -32.21 -5.52 -4.22
CA SER A 61 -32.92 -6.23 -5.29
C SER A 61 -32.69 -5.59 -6.66
N GLN A 62 -32.81 -4.26 -6.77
CA GLN A 62 -32.55 -3.51 -8.00
C GLN A 62 -31.12 -3.73 -8.51
N PHE A 63 -30.13 -3.79 -7.62
CA PHE A 63 -28.75 -4.06 -8.00
C PHE A 63 -28.50 -5.52 -8.40
N ILE A 64 -29.16 -6.48 -7.74
CA ILE A 64 -29.14 -7.89 -8.16
C ILE A 64 -29.69 -8.02 -9.59
N ASP A 65 -30.80 -7.37 -9.91
CA ASP A 65 -31.40 -7.39 -11.25
C ASP A 65 -30.51 -6.67 -12.28
N TYR A 66 -29.96 -5.50 -11.95
CA TYR A 66 -28.97 -4.80 -12.78
C TYR A 66 -27.76 -5.69 -13.08
N ALA A 67 -27.17 -6.30 -12.06
CA ALA A 67 -25.99 -7.15 -12.16
C ALA A 67 -26.29 -8.38 -13.03
N GLN A 68 -27.44 -9.05 -12.85
CA GLN A 68 -27.84 -10.18 -13.70
C GLN A 68 -27.93 -9.81 -15.19
N GLY A 69 -28.20 -8.54 -15.51
CA GLY A 69 -28.16 -8.03 -16.88
C GLY A 69 -26.76 -7.72 -17.45
N GLN A 70 -25.71 -7.63 -16.61
CA GLN A 70 -24.37 -7.25 -17.05
C GLN A 70 -23.50 -8.44 -17.47
N PRO A 71 -22.85 -8.44 -18.66
CA PRO A 71 -21.97 -9.53 -19.09
C PRO A 71 -20.85 -9.87 -18.11
N ALA A 72 -20.27 -8.86 -17.44
CA ALA A 72 -19.21 -9.02 -16.43
C ALA A 72 -19.67 -9.77 -15.15
N TRP A 73 -20.98 -9.96 -15.00
CA TRP A 73 -21.65 -10.56 -13.85
C TRP A 73 -22.41 -11.83 -14.21
N VAL A 74 -22.96 -11.95 -15.43
CA VAL A 74 -23.61 -13.18 -15.94
C VAL A 74 -22.70 -14.41 -15.76
N ASP A 75 -21.40 -14.28 -16.07
CA ASP A 75 -20.45 -15.36 -15.83
C ASP A 75 -20.20 -15.63 -14.33
N ARG A 76 -20.20 -14.59 -13.48
CA ARG A 76 -20.13 -14.71 -11.99
C ARG A 76 -21.33 -15.52 -11.46
N PHE A 77 -22.55 -15.27 -11.96
CA PHE A 77 -23.78 -15.97 -11.51
C PHE A 77 -23.94 -17.40 -12.06
N SER A 78 -23.39 -17.70 -13.24
CA SER A 78 -23.72 -18.93 -13.98
C SER A 78 -23.23 -20.24 -13.33
N ARG A 79 -22.25 -20.18 -12.42
CA ARG A 79 -21.54 -21.36 -11.89
C ARG A 79 -21.80 -21.63 -10.41
N GLU A 80 -22.09 -20.60 -9.64
CA GLU A 80 -22.19 -20.69 -8.19
C GLU A 80 -23.53 -20.11 -7.76
N ARG A 81 -24.33 -20.90 -7.04
CA ARG A 81 -25.63 -20.47 -6.48
C ARG A 81 -25.43 -19.60 -5.24
N PHE A 82 -24.57 -18.60 -5.34
CA PHE A 82 -24.31 -17.66 -4.25
C PHE A 82 -25.47 -16.67 -4.14
N TYR A 83 -25.94 -16.47 -2.91
CA TYR A 83 -26.82 -15.37 -2.58
C TYR A 83 -25.99 -14.09 -2.59
N LEU A 84 -26.07 -13.33 -3.68
CA LEU A 84 -25.27 -12.11 -3.89
C LEU A 84 -25.41 -11.11 -2.73
N GLY A 85 -26.60 -11.01 -2.15
CA GLY A 85 -26.88 -10.17 -0.98
C GLY A 85 -25.98 -10.45 0.23
N ASN A 86 -25.35 -11.62 0.35
CA ASN A 86 -24.39 -11.91 1.41
C ASN A 86 -23.04 -11.17 1.24
N TYR A 87 -22.78 -10.64 0.04
CA TYR A 87 -21.57 -9.89 -0.31
C TYR A 87 -21.86 -8.40 -0.57
N ILE A 88 -23.12 -7.99 -0.40
CA ILE A 88 -23.55 -6.60 -0.60
C ILE A 88 -23.73 -5.93 0.75
N SER A 89 -23.19 -4.73 0.87
CA SER A 89 -23.51 -3.78 1.93
C SER A 89 -24.03 -2.48 1.31
N LEU A 90 -24.83 -1.74 2.06
CA LEU A 90 -25.22 -0.37 1.74
C LEU A 90 -24.44 0.56 2.67
N VAL A 91 -23.91 1.66 2.14
CA VAL A 91 -23.07 2.61 2.90
C VAL A 91 -23.18 4.01 2.29
N ASP A 92 -23.57 5.00 3.07
CA ASP A 92 -23.49 6.42 2.70
C ASP A 92 -22.03 6.91 2.90
N PHE A 93 -21.27 7.12 1.82
CA PHE A 93 -19.85 7.50 1.90
C PHE A 93 -19.59 9.01 1.77
N ASP A 94 -20.45 9.74 1.06
CA ASP A 94 -20.32 11.19 0.87
C ASP A 94 -21.22 12.04 1.78
N ALA A 95 -22.02 11.40 2.65
CA ALA A 95 -22.96 12.02 3.57
C ALA A 95 -24.04 12.83 2.85
N ASP A 96 -24.58 12.29 1.75
CA ASP A 96 -25.64 12.89 0.95
C ASP A 96 -27.07 12.34 1.23
N GLU A 97 -27.19 11.45 2.23
CA GLU A 97 -28.39 10.69 2.61
C GLU A 97 -28.80 9.56 1.62
N GLU A 98 -28.05 9.34 0.53
CA GLU A 98 -28.20 8.19 -0.38
C GLU A 98 -27.09 7.14 -0.18
N ASP A 99 -27.42 5.97 0.38
CA ASP A 99 -26.46 4.86 0.48
C ASP A 99 -25.88 4.49 -0.91
N GLU A 100 -24.56 4.37 -1.03
CA GLU A 100 -23.91 3.59 -2.09
C GLU A 100 -24.11 2.08 -1.88
N ILE A 101 -23.98 1.33 -2.97
CA ILE A 101 -23.86 -0.13 -2.91
C ILE A 101 -22.39 -0.49 -2.89
N VAL A 102 -22.03 -1.44 -2.03
CA VAL A 102 -20.71 -2.05 -2.10
C VAL A 102 -20.79 -3.56 -2.17
N TYR A 103 -20.07 -4.09 -3.13
CA TYR A 103 -19.81 -5.50 -3.27
C TYR A 103 -18.40 -5.82 -2.77
N GLN A 104 -18.29 -6.69 -1.76
CA GLN A 104 -17.02 -7.32 -1.39
C GLN A 104 -17.18 -8.84 -1.43
N GLY A 105 -16.75 -9.45 -2.54
CA GLY A 105 -17.06 -10.84 -2.83
C GLY A 105 -16.13 -11.48 -3.88
N PRO A 106 -16.36 -12.75 -4.25
CA PRO A 106 -15.51 -13.44 -5.21
C PRO A 106 -15.61 -12.84 -6.62
N LEU A 107 -14.45 -12.62 -7.23
CA LEU A 107 -14.29 -12.42 -8.67
C LEU A 107 -13.84 -13.77 -9.28
N PHE A 108 -14.40 -14.13 -10.43
CA PHE A 108 -14.34 -15.47 -10.99
C PHE A 108 -12.95 -16.15 -10.88
N GLY A 109 -12.94 -17.31 -10.23
CA GLY A 109 -11.85 -18.29 -10.28
C GLY A 109 -10.73 -18.10 -9.26
N GLU A 110 -10.34 -16.86 -8.90
CA GLU A 110 -9.03 -16.64 -8.27
C GLU A 110 -8.94 -15.59 -7.14
N SER A 111 -9.53 -14.38 -7.25
CA SER A 111 -9.43 -13.34 -6.20
C SER A 111 -10.79 -12.85 -5.68
N GLN A 112 -10.82 -12.25 -4.48
CA GLN A 112 -11.95 -11.38 -4.12
C GLN A 112 -11.80 -10.02 -4.84
N VAL A 113 -12.89 -9.26 -4.91
CA VAL A 113 -12.89 -7.87 -5.38
C VAL A 113 -13.76 -7.03 -4.45
N PHE A 114 -13.38 -5.77 -4.33
CA PHE A 114 -14.09 -4.72 -3.62
C PHE A 114 -14.54 -3.68 -4.65
N GLU A 115 -15.84 -3.50 -4.84
CA GLU A 115 -16.44 -2.63 -5.87
C GLU A 115 -17.52 -1.72 -5.24
N ILE A 116 -17.34 -0.40 -5.27
CA ILE A 116 -18.34 0.59 -4.83
C ILE A 116 -19.10 1.13 -6.07
N TYR A 117 -20.42 1.12 -5.98
CA TYR A 117 -21.33 1.58 -7.02
C TYR A 117 -22.27 2.68 -6.47
N LYS A 118 -22.31 3.85 -7.12
CA LYS A 118 -23.34 4.87 -6.84
C LYS A 118 -24.53 4.65 -7.76
N ARG A 119 -25.74 4.78 -7.22
CA ARG A 119 -26.99 4.68 -7.99
C ARG A 119 -27.13 5.90 -8.89
N LYS A 120 -27.62 5.70 -10.11
CA LYS A 120 -27.83 6.75 -11.12
C LYS A 120 -29.31 7.01 -11.40
N ASP A 121 -30.09 5.93 -11.44
CA ASP A 121 -31.55 5.92 -11.54
C ASP A 121 -32.11 4.62 -10.94
N ASP A 122 -33.37 4.29 -11.22
CA ASP A 122 -34.07 3.12 -10.68
C ASP A 122 -33.57 1.76 -11.22
N LYS A 123 -32.64 1.76 -12.18
CA LYS A 123 -32.16 0.55 -12.88
C LYS A 123 -30.66 0.51 -13.15
N THR A 124 -29.94 1.61 -12.96
CA THR A 124 -28.54 1.72 -13.36
C THR A 124 -27.66 2.26 -12.24
N PHE A 125 -26.45 1.71 -12.21
CA PHE A 125 -25.43 1.96 -11.22
C PHE A 125 -24.11 2.24 -11.93
N ASP A 126 -23.39 3.28 -11.52
CA ASP A 126 -22.07 3.61 -12.02
C ASP A 126 -21.02 3.06 -11.03
N LEU A 127 -20.04 2.29 -11.53
CA LEU A 127 -18.90 1.81 -10.73
C LEU A 127 -17.96 2.99 -10.44
N ILE A 128 -17.89 3.44 -9.19
CA ILE A 128 -17.09 4.61 -8.78
C ILE A 128 -15.75 4.23 -8.17
N PHE A 129 -15.61 3.01 -7.65
CA PHE A 129 -14.33 2.47 -7.16
C PHE A 129 -14.25 0.96 -7.34
N SER A 130 -13.07 0.45 -7.67
CA SER A 130 -12.79 -0.98 -7.69
C SER A 130 -11.36 -1.24 -7.21
N SER A 131 -11.18 -2.28 -6.42
CA SER A 131 -9.87 -2.76 -6.01
C SER A 131 -9.87 -4.27 -5.79
N GLN A 132 -8.71 -4.90 -5.91
CA GLN A 132 -8.59 -6.33 -5.65
C GLN A 132 -8.71 -6.63 -4.16
N GLN A 133 -9.29 -7.78 -3.88
CA GLN A 133 -9.51 -8.36 -2.57
C GLN A 133 -10.43 -7.54 -1.65
N GLY A 134 -9.92 -6.89 -0.60
CA GLY A 134 -10.78 -6.35 0.45
C GLY A 134 -10.19 -5.26 1.34
N VAL A 135 -11.10 -4.60 2.05
CA VAL A 135 -10.78 -3.50 2.98
C VAL A 135 -10.28 -4.04 4.31
N ILE A 136 -9.23 -3.40 4.82
CA ILE A 136 -8.61 -3.61 6.13
C ILE A 136 -9.29 -2.75 7.18
N THR A 137 -9.50 -1.48 6.85
CA THR A 137 -10.12 -0.47 7.71
C THR A 137 -10.42 0.80 6.89
N SER A 138 -11.13 1.75 7.50
CA SER A 138 -11.45 3.05 6.93
C SER A 138 -11.29 4.14 7.99
N GLU A 139 -10.94 5.35 7.57
CA GLU A 139 -10.98 6.55 8.39
C GLU A 139 -12.04 7.51 7.84
N TRP A 140 -12.74 8.19 8.75
CA TRP A 140 -13.90 9.02 8.46
C TRP A 140 -13.71 10.40 9.09
N ASN A 141 -14.15 11.45 8.38
CA ASN A 141 -14.14 12.83 8.85
C ASN A 141 -15.58 13.28 9.15
N GLY A 142 -16.06 12.96 10.35
CA GLY A 142 -17.49 13.01 10.64
C GLY A 142 -18.17 11.81 10.01
N GLU A 143 -19.18 12.07 9.18
CA GLU A 143 -19.96 11.05 8.45
C GLU A 143 -19.40 10.76 7.04
N GLN A 144 -18.47 11.57 6.54
CA GLN A 144 -17.87 11.39 5.21
C GLN A 144 -16.63 10.49 5.27
N LEU A 145 -16.49 9.54 4.34
CA LEU A 145 -15.28 8.73 4.19
C LEU A 145 -14.09 9.62 3.82
N SER A 146 -12.99 9.49 4.56
CA SER A 146 -11.75 10.24 4.28
C SER A 146 -10.61 9.37 3.79
N ARG A 147 -10.46 8.12 4.30
CA ARG A 147 -9.40 7.21 3.84
C ARG A 147 -9.86 5.76 3.81
N LEU A 148 -9.37 5.00 2.84
CA LEU A 148 -9.61 3.58 2.69
C LEU A 148 -8.30 2.80 2.66
N TYR A 149 -8.18 1.81 3.54
CA TYR A 149 -7.04 0.88 3.58
C TYR A 149 -7.44 -0.41 2.90
N VAL A 150 -6.92 -0.66 1.70
CA VAL A 150 -7.17 -1.88 0.94
C VAL A 150 -5.93 -2.78 0.98
N ARG A 151 -6.14 -4.09 1.06
CA ARG A 151 -5.06 -5.06 0.90
C ARG A 151 -5.43 -6.13 -0.11
N ASP A 152 -4.58 -6.25 -1.11
CA ASP A 152 -4.48 -7.45 -1.92
C ASP A 152 -3.62 -8.48 -1.20
N TRP A 153 -4.20 -9.62 -0.81
CA TRP A 153 -3.48 -10.76 -0.22
C TRP A 153 -2.89 -11.71 -1.27
N GLY A 154 -3.08 -11.44 -2.56
CA GLY A 154 -2.73 -12.32 -3.65
C GLY A 154 -3.70 -13.50 -3.84
N CYS A 155 -3.43 -14.28 -4.89
CA CYS A 155 -4.13 -15.52 -5.23
C CYS A 155 -3.27 -16.77 -4.91
N CYS A 156 -3.77 -17.96 -5.26
CA CYS A 156 -3.18 -19.30 -5.20
C CYS A 156 -1.65 -19.42 -5.45
N MET A 157 -1.07 -18.54 -6.28
CA MET A 157 0.34 -18.56 -6.68
C MET A 157 1.05 -17.21 -6.46
N GLU A 158 0.42 -16.25 -5.78
CA GLU A 158 1.03 -14.94 -5.54
C GLU A 158 1.65 -14.85 -4.15
N GLU A 159 2.96 -14.63 -4.11
CA GLU A 159 3.76 -14.61 -2.88
C GLU A 159 3.78 -13.22 -2.21
N HIS A 160 2.99 -12.29 -2.73
CA HIS A 160 3.08 -10.88 -2.40
C HIS A 160 1.73 -10.36 -1.92
N ILE A 161 1.82 -9.43 -0.98
CA ILE A 161 0.71 -8.75 -0.36
C ILE A 161 0.88 -7.26 -0.65
N THR A 162 0.04 -6.71 -1.51
CA THR A 162 0.00 -5.29 -1.85
C THR A 162 -0.94 -4.59 -0.88
N SER A 163 -0.44 -3.56 -0.18
CA SER A 163 -1.21 -2.80 0.81
C SER A 163 -1.26 -1.34 0.36
N VAL A 164 -2.47 -0.79 0.18
CA VAL A 164 -2.71 0.50 -0.49
C VAL A 164 -3.62 1.38 0.36
N VAL A 165 -3.23 2.63 0.57
CA VAL A 165 -4.09 3.67 1.17
C VAL A 165 -4.58 4.60 0.07
N PHE A 166 -5.89 4.81 0.06
CA PHE A 166 -6.55 5.82 -0.75
C PHE A 166 -7.03 6.94 0.17
N GLU A 167 -6.64 8.19 -0.13
CA GLU A 167 -7.39 9.35 0.35
C GLU A 167 -8.67 9.47 -0.47
N VAL A 168 -9.75 9.87 0.18
CA VAL A 168 -11.08 10.02 -0.41
C VAL A 168 -11.49 11.48 -0.26
N GLN A 169 -11.80 12.12 -1.38
CA GLN A 169 -12.20 13.52 -1.40
C GLN A 169 -13.36 13.75 -2.37
N MET A 170 -14.22 14.73 -2.05
CA MET A 170 -15.29 15.15 -2.96
C MET A 170 -14.75 16.10 -4.01
N GLU A 171 -14.79 15.69 -5.27
CA GLU A 171 -14.56 16.56 -6.43
C GLU A 171 -15.84 16.67 -7.25
N GLN A 172 -16.35 17.89 -7.43
CA GLN A 172 -17.54 18.18 -8.26
C GLN A 172 -18.82 17.41 -7.85
N GLY A 173 -18.94 17.02 -6.59
CA GLY A 173 -20.07 16.22 -6.09
C GLY A 173 -19.92 14.72 -6.31
N GLN A 174 -18.68 14.23 -6.52
CA GLN A 174 -18.38 12.81 -6.64
C GLN A 174 -17.20 12.41 -5.74
N LEU A 175 -17.30 11.23 -5.14
CA LEU A 175 -16.21 10.59 -4.42
C LEU A 175 -15.06 10.27 -5.37
N LYS A 176 -13.86 10.77 -5.03
CA LYS A 176 -12.64 10.48 -5.77
C LYS A 176 -11.62 9.84 -4.84
N PHE A 177 -11.13 8.68 -5.26
CA PHE A 177 -10.16 7.86 -4.56
C PHE A 177 -8.77 8.11 -5.15
N GLN A 178 -7.87 8.70 -4.38
CA GLN A 178 -6.48 8.93 -4.79
C GLN A 178 -5.54 8.13 -3.89
N ARG A 179 -4.76 7.23 -4.49
CA ARG A 179 -3.71 6.50 -3.78
C ARG A 179 -2.67 7.47 -3.19
N SER A 180 -2.53 7.49 -1.87
CA SER A 180 -1.52 8.28 -1.13
C SER A 180 -0.31 7.45 -0.72
N PHE A 181 -0.49 6.15 -0.49
CA PHE A 181 0.56 5.26 -0.04
C PHE A 181 0.35 3.86 -0.60
N GLN A 182 1.43 3.17 -0.98
CA GLN A 182 1.40 1.74 -1.26
C GLN A 182 2.71 1.08 -0.86
N PHE A 183 2.61 -0.15 -0.36
CA PHE A 183 3.78 -1.02 -0.21
C PHE A 183 3.44 -2.48 -0.51
N VAL A 184 4.44 -3.20 -1.02
CA VAL A 184 4.41 -4.65 -1.19
C VAL A 184 5.25 -5.31 -0.12
N SER A 185 4.69 -6.37 0.46
CA SER A 185 5.35 -7.24 1.42
C SER A 185 5.21 -8.70 1.01
N HIS A 186 6.14 -9.55 1.38
CA HIS A 186 6.01 -10.99 1.12
C HIS A 186 5.11 -11.66 2.16
N PHE A 187 4.31 -12.66 1.79
CA PHE A 187 3.34 -13.27 2.72
C PHE A 187 3.97 -13.94 3.96
N LEU A 188 5.18 -14.48 3.82
CA LEU A 188 5.98 -15.06 4.92
C LEU A 188 6.80 -14.03 5.73
N GLU A 189 6.61 -12.72 5.49
CA GLU A 189 7.33 -11.68 6.20
C GLU A 189 6.87 -11.55 7.66
N THR A 190 7.79 -11.73 8.62
CA THR A 190 7.46 -11.53 10.04
C THR A 190 7.28 -10.05 10.33
N LYS A 191 6.08 -9.63 10.74
CA LYS A 191 5.80 -8.23 11.05
C LYS A 191 6.37 -7.82 12.43
N PRO A 192 6.84 -6.56 12.60
CA PRO A 192 7.34 -6.05 13.89
C PRO A 192 6.20 -5.87 14.91
N LYS A 193 6.51 -6.08 16.20
CA LYS A 193 5.56 -5.86 17.32
C LYS A 193 5.65 -4.47 17.96
N ALA A 194 6.76 -3.79 17.74
CA ALA A 194 7.04 -2.45 18.25
C ALA A 194 7.72 -1.66 17.13
N TYR A 195 7.45 -0.36 17.06
CA TYR A 195 7.96 0.56 16.06
C TYR A 195 8.81 1.64 16.73
N PHE A 196 9.69 2.27 15.96
CA PHE A 196 10.39 3.47 16.43
C PHE A 196 9.38 4.61 16.65
N LYS A 197 9.77 5.60 17.48
CA LYS A 197 8.96 6.82 17.68
C LYS A 197 8.89 7.68 16.42
N SER A 198 9.93 7.61 15.59
CA SER A 198 10.05 8.29 14.31
C SER A 198 10.83 7.38 13.35
N PRO A 199 10.59 7.45 12.04
CA PRO A 199 11.33 6.65 11.07
C PRO A 199 12.80 7.10 11.03
N ILE A 200 13.69 6.18 10.71
CA ILE A 200 15.12 6.46 10.55
C ILE A 200 15.47 6.31 9.07
N ALA A 201 15.75 7.44 8.40
CA ALA A 201 16.28 7.42 7.03
C ALA A 201 17.69 6.81 7.02
N PHE A 202 17.99 5.98 6.03
CA PHE A 202 19.27 5.32 5.90
C PHE A 202 19.71 5.17 4.43
N GLN A 203 21.01 4.91 4.23
CA GLN A 203 21.56 4.40 2.98
C GLN A 203 22.39 3.12 3.20
N THR A 204 22.42 2.23 2.21
CA THR A 204 23.25 1.00 2.22
C THR A 204 24.73 1.32 2.01
N LEU A 205 25.62 0.69 2.80
CA LEU A 205 27.08 0.90 2.70
C LEU A 205 27.82 -0.14 1.82
N ASN A 206 27.21 -1.31 1.60
CA ASN A 206 27.83 -2.42 0.88
C ASN A 206 27.35 -2.49 -0.57
N GLU A 207 28.23 -2.92 -1.48
CA GLU A 207 27.95 -3.08 -2.93
C GLU A 207 26.81 -4.08 -3.24
N SER A 208 26.48 -4.95 -2.28
CA SER A 208 25.25 -5.75 -2.28
C SER A 208 24.76 -5.89 -0.84
N TYR A 209 23.52 -5.48 -0.58
CA TYR A 209 22.88 -5.57 0.72
C TYR A 209 21.49 -6.15 0.69
N THR A 210 21.22 -7.06 1.64
CA THR A 210 20.16 -8.05 1.50
C THR A 210 18.92 -7.70 2.32
N LEU A 211 17.78 -7.57 1.66
CA LEU A 211 16.45 -7.52 2.26
C LEU A 211 15.93 -8.94 2.52
N ARG A 212 15.20 -9.16 3.62
CA ARG A 212 14.78 -10.49 4.10
C ARG A 212 13.34 -10.53 4.61
N VAL A 213 12.71 -11.70 4.54
CA VAL A 213 11.37 -11.92 5.15
C VAL A 213 11.42 -11.99 6.68
N THR A 214 12.55 -12.40 7.27
CA THR A 214 12.69 -12.48 8.74
C THR A 214 13.99 -11.83 9.25
N PRO A 215 14.01 -11.31 10.49
CA PRO A 215 15.18 -10.70 11.12
C PRO A 215 16.15 -11.75 11.69
N GLU A 216 16.66 -12.62 10.82
CA GLU A 216 17.82 -13.48 11.08
C GLU A 216 18.48 -13.86 9.75
N ILE A 217 19.57 -14.63 9.77
CA ILE A 217 20.06 -15.33 8.56
C ILE A 217 19.59 -16.78 8.62
N VAL A 218 18.62 -17.12 7.79
CA VAL A 218 18.32 -18.50 7.40
C VAL A 218 19.15 -18.83 6.16
N LYS A 219 19.72 -20.04 6.09
CA LYS A 219 20.58 -20.45 4.96
C LYS A 219 19.87 -21.34 3.95
N GLU A 220 19.09 -22.34 4.39
CA GLU A 220 18.43 -23.31 3.52
C GLU A 220 17.12 -23.83 4.16
N GLY A 221 16.23 -24.40 3.33
CA GLY A 221 15.28 -25.44 3.75
C GLY A 221 13.92 -25.04 4.34
N LEU A 222 13.63 -23.75 4.56
CA LEU A 222 12.36 -23.27 5.15
C LEU A 222 11.44 -22.51 4.18
N PHE A 223 11.98 -22.07 3.04
CA PHE A 223 11.29 -21.26 2.06
C PHE A 223 11.57 -21.88 0.69
N VAL A 224 10.70 -22.81 0.26
CA VAL A 224 10.96 -23.64 -0.94
C VAL A 224 10.84 -22.80 -2.22
N ASP A 225 10.03 -21.74 -2.17
CA ASP A 225 9.68 -20.92 -3.33
C ASP A 225 10.48 -19.59 -3.38
N LEU A 226 11.19 -19.23 -2.29
CA LEU A 226 12.12 -18.08 -2.24
C LEU A 226 13.58 -18.47 -2.55
N ASP A 227 14.06 -18.18 -3.76
CA ASP A 227 15.47 -18.35 -4.14
C ASP A 227 16.12 -17.11 -4.81
N PRO A 228 16.77 -16.19 -4.04
CA PRO A 228 17.34 -14.94 -4.60
C PRO A 228 18.88 -14.68 -4.49
N GLU A 229 19.82 -15.57 -4.13
CA GLU A 229 19.73 -17.00 -3.87
C GLU A 229 19.71 -17.38 -2.37
N LYS A 230 18.85 -18.38 -2.06
CA LYS A 230 18.59 -19.18 -0.84
C LYS A 230 18.66 -18.56 0.56
N GLY A 231 17.74 -19.04 1.38
CA GLY A 231 17.52 -18.59 2.75
C GLY A 231 16.21 -17.81 2.86
N ASN A 232 16.19 -16.80 3.71
CA ASN A 232 15.05 -15.92 3.94
C ASN A 232 15.17 -14.58 3.18
N VAL A 233 15.81 -14.58 2.00
CA VAL A 233 16.10 -13.37 1.23
C VAL A 233 14.90 -12.97 0.36
N LEU A 234 14.75 -11.68 0.09
CA LEU A 234 13.81 -11.14 -0.90
C LEU A 234 14.55 -10.52 -2.09
N SER A 235 15.50 -9.64 -1.80
CA SER A 235 16.21 -8.87 -2.82
C SER A 235 17.58 -8.39 -2.33
N HIS A 236 18.42 -7.98 -3.29
CA HIS A 236 19.74 -7.41 -3.04
C HIS A 236 19.84 -6.02 -3.67
N TYR A 237 20.19 -5.04 -2.84
CA TYR A 237 20.31 -3.64 -3.23
C TYR A 237 21.79 -3.23 -3.32
N PRO A 238 22.16 -2.39 -4.30
CA PRO A 238 23.51 -1.84 -4.40
C PRO A 238 23.82 -0.91 -3.23
N LYS A 239 25.06 -0.41 -3.19
CA LYS A 239 25.48 0.65 -2.28
C LYS A 239 24.80 1.98 -2.61
N GLY A 240 24.45 2.75 -1.59
CA GLY A 240 23.77 4.04 -1.74
C GLY A 240 22.26 3.93 -2.03
N THR A 241 21.67 2.73 -1.91
CA THR A 241 20.22 2.57 -1.88
C THR A 241 19.68 3.21 -0.61
N GLU A 242 18.76 4.14 -0.77
CA GLU A 242 18.09 4.82 0.33
C GLU A 242 16.84 4.06 0.78
N GLY A 243 16.50 4.20 2.06
CA GLY A 243 15.32 3.59 2.66
C GLY A 243 14.99 4.17 4.02
N ILE A 244 13.90 3.68 4.60
CA ILE A 244 13.33 4.19 5.84
C ILE A 244 13.13 3.01 6.80
N ALA A 245 13.80 3.02 7.95
CA ALA A 245 13.61 2.03 9.00
C ALA A 245 12.47 2.43 9.94
N LEU A 246 11.51 1.53 10.14
CA LEU A 246 10.28 1.75 10.90
C LEU A 246 10.29 1.07 12.28
N ALA A 247 11.05 -0.01 12.43
CA ALA A 247 11.12 -0.81 13.65
C ALA A 247 12.45 -1.56 13.76
N GLU A 248 12.75 -2.11 14.93
CA GLU A 248 13.88 -3.01 15.14
C GLU A 248 13.53 -4.31 15.85
N LYS A 249 14.40 -5.30 15.68
CA LYS A 249 14.40 -6.55 16.45
C LYS A 249 15.82 -7.09 16.59
N VAL A 250 16.17 -7.54 17.79
CA VAL A 250 17.42 -8.24 18.07
C VAL A 250 17.21 -9.74 17.84
N ASP A 251 18.11 -10.39 17.10
CA ASP A 251 18.09 -11.84 16.92
C ASP A 251 18.81 -12.59 18.06
N LYS A 252 18.74 -13.93 18.03
CA LYS A 252 19.38 -14.83 19.03
C LYS A 252 20.91 -14.72 19.09
N THR A 253 21.55 -14.04 18.14
CA THR A 253 23.00 -13.79 18.10
C THR A 253 23.38 -12.40 18.61
N GLY A 254 22.39 -11.59 19.04
CA GLY A 254 22.59 -10.20 19.44
C GLY A 254 22.67 -9.22 18.27
N ARG A 255 22.34 -9.65 17.04
CA ARG A 255 22.34 -8.76 15.87
C ARG A 255 21.05 -7.94 15.82
N ILE A 256 21.19 -6.64 15.62
CA ILE A 256 20.07 -5.72 15.41
C ILE A 256 19.66 -5.74 13.93
N TRP A 257 18.39 -6.03 13.69
CA TRP A 257 17.73 -5.96 12.40
C TRP A 257 16.72 -4.82 12.42
N TRP A 258 16.66 -4.07 11.32
CA TRP A 258 15.65 -3.05 11.08
C TRP A 258 14.60 -3.56 10.10
N TYR A 259 13.34 -3.29 10.41
CA TYR A 259 12.24 -3.42 9.47
C TYR A 259 12.20 -2.14 8.63
N VAL A 260 12.30 -2.28 7.32
CA VAL A 260 12.54 -1.16 6.40
C VAL A 260 11.47 -1.09 5.32
N LEU A 261 11.25 0.12 4.81
CA LEU A 261 10.70 0.41 3.50
C LEU A 261 11.83 0.86 2.58
N ILE A 262 11.82 0.41 1.33
CA ILE A 262 12.73 0.84 0.26
C ILE A 262 11.86 1.23 -0.93
N ASP A 263 12.09 2.42 -1.49
CA ASP A 263 11.30 2.92 -2.63
C ASP A 263 11.47 2.00 -3.85
N THR A 264 10.37 1.67 -4.53
CA THR A 264 10.35 0.82 -5.73
C THR A 264 11.12 1.41 -6.91
N SER A 265 11.40 2.72 -6.89
CA SER A 265 12.29 3.37 -7.86
C SER A 265 13.77 2.97 -7.69
N ASN A 266 14.16 2.40 -6.55
CA ASN A 266 15.54 1.94 -6.33
C ASN A 266 15.85 0.70 -7.15
N GLN A 267 16.97 0.74 -7.86
CA GLN A 267 17.47 -0.42 -8.59
C GLN A 267 17.89 -1.53 -7.63
N TYR A 268 17.37 -2.73 -7.82
CA TYR A 268 17.85 -3.97 -7.20
C TYR A 268 18.77 -4.72 -8.17
N THR A 269 19.76 -5.43 -7.62
CA THR A 269 20.67 -6.28 -8.39
C THR A 269 20.12 -7.69 -8.62
N LYS A 270 19.28 -8.18 -7.68
CA LYS A 270 18.43 -9.38 -7.78
C LYS A 270 17.20 -9.18 -6.91
N SER A 271 16.05 -9.72 -7.30
CA SER A 271 14.81 -9.66 -6.54
C SER A 271 13.90 -10.84 -6.90
N ASN A 272 13.25 -11.41 -5.89
CA ASN A 272 12.12 -12.33 -6.06
C ASN A 272 10.77 -11.64 -5.85
N ILE A 273 10.77 -10.30 -5.71
CA ILE A 273 9.55 -9.52 -5.61
C ILE A 273 9.10 -9.15 -7.01
N TYR A 274 7.98 -9.72 -7.43
CA TYR A 274 7.26 -9.31 -8.62
C TYR A 274 6.59 -7.95 -8.36
N LEU A 275 7.15 -6.89 -8.95
CA LEU A 275 6.63 -5.52 -8.85
C LEU A 275 5.58 -5.22 -9.94
N GLY A 276 5.16 -6.19 -10.74
CA GLY A 276 4.29 -5.96 -11.91
C GLY A 276 2.86 -5.53 -11.57
N SER A 277 2.43 -5.71 -10.32
CA SER A 277 1.18 -5.15 -9.76
C SER A 277 1.34 -3.74 -9.18
N ILE A 278 2.58 -3.21 -9.08
CA ILE A 278 2.87 -1.86 -8.58
C ILE A 278 3.01 -0.90 -9.76
N GLU A 279 1.91 -0.27 -10.17
CA GLU A 279 1.99 0.89 -11.07
C GLU A 279 2.50 2.12 -10.30
N GLY A 280 3.74 2.53 -10.54
CA GLY A 280 4.30 3.81 -10.06
C GLY A 280 4.95 3.78 -8.66
N ASP A 281 5.01 4.97 -8.04
CA ASP A 281 5.75 5.22 -6.78
C ASP A 281 5.19 4.38 -5.62
N GLY A 282 6.06 3.68 -4.90
CA GLY A 282 5.65 2.77 -3.83
C GLY A 282 6.84 2.23 -3.04
N TYR A 283 6.58 1.33 -2.10
CA TYR A 283 7.62 0.75 -1.25
C TYR A 283 7.64 -0.78 -1.29
N VAL A 284 8.81 -1.33 -1.04
CA VAL A 284 9.02 -2.73 -0.68
C VAL A 284 9.33 -2.80 0.82
N SER A 285 8.65 -3.67 1.56
CA SER A 285 9.00 -3.94 2.97
C SER A 285 9.89 -5.17 3.16
N GLY A 286 10.58 -5.20 4.30
CA GLY A 286 11.29 -6.39 4.77
C GLY A 286 12.28 -6.06 5.88
N TRP A 287 13.19 -6.99 6.16
CA TRP A 287 14.21 -6.85 7.20
C TRP A 287 15.61 -6.71 6.61
N MET A 288 16.35 -5.70 7.06
CA MET A 288 17.78 -5.53 6.81
C MET A 288 18.55 -5.54 8.13
N SER A 289 19.80 -6.00 8.12
CA SER A 289 20.64 -5.89 9.32
C SER A 289 21.13 -4.43 9.44
N SER A 290 21.08 -3.83 10.62
CA SER A 290 21.53 -2.44 10.80
C SER A 290 23.03 -2.22 10.58
N ARG A 291 23.84 -3.29 10.63
CA ARG A 291 25.32 -3.23 10.66
C ARG A 291 25.98 -2.47 9.50
N TYR A 292 25.34 -2.43 8.33
CA TYR A 292 25.88 -1.77 7.12
C TYR A 292 24.87 -0.77 6.54
N LEU A 293 24.03 -0.18 7.40
CA LEU A 293 23.15 0.93 7.08
C LEU A 293 23.72 2.18 7.74
N GLN A 294 23.96 3.22 6.97
CA GLN A 294 24.32 4.54 7.48
C GLN A 294 23.05 5.35 7.69
N ILE A 295 22.83 5.86 8.91
CA ILE A 295 21.75 6.82 9.18
C ILE A 295 22.02 8.10 8.40
N LEU A 296 21.00 8.58 7.70
CA LEU A 296 20.99 9.92 7.09
C LEU A 296 20.43 10.87 8.14
N GLU A 297 21.27 11.80 8.64
CA GLU A 297 20.84 12.75 9.66
C GLU A 297 19.77 13.69 9.10
N SER A 298 18.63 13.75 9.80
CA SER A 298 17.62 14.79 9.58
C SER A 298 18.13 16.11 10.14
N ASN A 299 18.68 16.96 9.27
CA ASN A 299 19.01 18.35 9.59
C ASN A 299 17.75 19.21 9.69
#